data_AF-A0A7S4FD84-F1
#
_entry.id   AF-A0A7S4FD84-F1
#
_cell.length_a   1.000
_cell.length_b   1.000
_cell.length_c   1.000
_cell.angle_alpha   90.00
_cell.angle_beta   90.00
_cell.angle_gamma   90.00
#
_symmetry.space_group_name_H-M   'P 1'
#
loop_
_entity.id
_entity.type
_entity.pdbx_description
1 polymer ?
#
loop_
_entity_poly.entity_id
_entity_poly.type
_entity_poly.pdbx_seq_one_letter_code
_entity_poly.pdbx_strand_id
1 'polypeptide(L)'
;DGEPMSGERGLATAEDIVYWTDGTYSIDEVLRMEAQLLQGLDPNGFNSPLDALIGYSCALPLTDSVLSIATELLVLCTREYATLQLHPSLVAACCLFVAVQNAPDGPGKWDDGLSAWTGFPLEAIAPHIESTLRFINQLELQYRSILSGSRNKTHKVTLIL
;
A
#
# COMPACT_ATOMS: atom_id res chain seq x y z
N ASP A 1 20.92 30.35 16.11
CA ASP A 1 19.76 30.60 15.23
C ASP A 1 19.60 29.44 14.28
N GLY A 2 18.99 28.36 14.77
CA GLY A 2 18.60 27.24 13.92
C GLY A 2 17.19 27.50 13.45
N GLU A 3 17.01 27.77 12.16
CA GLU A 3 15.67 27.78 11.59
C GLU A 3 15.02 26.41 11.87
N PRO A 4 13.76 26.39 12.35
CA PRO A 4 13.02 25.14 12.39
C PRO A 4 12.94 24.63 10.96
N MET A 5 13.44 23.42 10.72
CA MET A 5 13.23 22.70 9.47
C MET A 5 11.75 22.81 9.14
N SER A 6 11.40 23.62 8.13
CA SER A 6 10.04 23.70 7.63
C SER A 6 9.63 22.27 7.36
N GLY A 7 8.54 21.81 7.98
CA GLY A 7 7.98 20.49 7.70
C GLY A 7 7.96 20.26 6.20
N GLU A 8 8.28 19.04 5.76
CA GLU A 8 8.29 18.63 4.35
C GLU A 8 7.26 19.46 3.57
N ARG A 9 7.72 20.34 2.66
CA ARG A 9 6.81 21.12 1.81
C ARG A 9 6.02 20.11 1.00
N GLY A 10 4.82 19.80 1.46
CA GLY A 10 3.87 18.99 0.71
C GLY A 10 3.58 19.67 -0.62
N LEU A 11 3.12 18.89 -1.59
CA LEU A 11 2.65 19.42 -2.88
C LEU A 11 1.30 20.10 -2.65
N ALA A 12 1.31 21.36 -2.20
CA ALA A 12 0.10 22.11 -1.87
C ALA A 12 -0.32 23.04 -3.02
N THR A 13 0.64 23.49 -3.85
CA THR A 13 0.37 24.36 -4.99
C THR A 13 1.04 23.89 -6.29
N ALA A 14 0.64 24.45 -7.42
CA ALA A 14 1.28 24.17 -8.71
C ALA A 14 2.76 24.60 -8.70
N GLU A 15 3.11 25.67 -7.97
CA GLU A 15 4.49 26.11 -7.77
C GLU A 15 5.33 25.07 -7.05
N ASP A 16 4.77 24.32 -6.10
CA ASP A 16 5.49 23.21 -5.45
C ASP A 16 5.83 22.13 -6.48
N ILE A 17 4.90 21.74 -7.35
CA ILE A 17 5.14 20.75 -8.40
C ILE A 17 6.25 21.23 -9.37
N VAL A 18 6.20 22.50 -9.79
CA VAL A 18 7.24 23.10 -10.64
C VAL A 18 8.59 23.07 -9.94
N TYR A 19 8.64 23.40 -8.65
CA TYR A 19 9.85 23.36 -7.84
C TYR A 19 10.42 21.93 -7.73
N TRP A 20 9.58 20.94 -7.38
CA TRP A 20 9.99 19.54 -7.21
C TRP A 20 10.37 18.84 -8.53
N THR A 21 9.98 19.42 -9.67
CA THR A 21 10.36 18.94 -11.01
C THR A 21 11.51 19.74 -11.62
N ASP A 22 12.26 20.51 -10.82
CA ASP A 22 13.39 21.34 -11.25
C ASP A 22 13.06 22.31 -12.40
N GLY A 23 11.82 22.82 -12.43
CA GLY A 23 11.35 23.71 -13.49
C GLY A 23 11.18 23.02 -14.86
N THR A 24 11.15 21.68 -14.91
CA THR A 24 10.91 20.91 -16.14
C THR A 24 9.56 21.28 -16.78
N TYR A 25 8.56 21.56 -15.94
CA TYR A 25 7.23 22.00 -16.37
C TYR A 25 6.96 23.42 -15.89
N SER A 26 6.22 24.18 -16.70
CA SER A 26 5.66 25.48 -16.33
C SER A 26 4.36 25.31 -15.52
N ILE A 27 3.97 26.36 -14.78
CA ILE A 27 2.70 26.39 -14.04
C ILE A 27 1.51 26.14 -14.98
N ASP A 28 1.53 26.75 -16.18
CA ASP A 28 0.46 26.58 -17.17
C ASP A 28 0.32 25.14 -17.67
N GLU A 29 1.44 24.39 -17.78
CA GLU A 29 1.42 22.97 -18.16
C GLU A 29 0.85 22.10 -17.04
N VAL A 30 1.23 22.38 -15.79
CA VAL A 30 0.71 21.68 -14.60
C VAL A 30 -0.80 21.88 -14.48
N LEU A 31 -1.29 23.12 -14.56
CA LEU A 31 -2.73 23.44 -14.47
C LEU A 31 -3.53 22.84 -15.63
N ARG A 32 -2.94 22.79 -16.83
CA ARG A 32 -3.58 22.14 -17.99
C ARG A 32 -3.72 20.64 -17.78
N MET A 33 -2.68 19.98 -17.26
CA MET A 33 -2.73 18.56 -16.94
C MET A 33 -3.74 18.27 -15.82
N GLU A 34 -3.79 19.11 -14.78
CA GLU A 34 -4.78 19.01 -13.70
C GLU A 34 -6.21 19.06 -14.26
N ALA A 35 -6.51 20.05 -15.11
CA ALA A 35 -7.82 20.16 -15.74
C ALA A 35 -8.18 18.92 -16.58
N GLN A 36 -7.20 18.34 -17.30
CA GLN A 36 -7.40 17.12 -18.08
C GLN A 36 -7.69 15.91 -17.19
N LEU A 37 -6.95 15.74 -16.09
CA LEU A 37 -7.15 14.65 -15.14
C LEU A 37 -8.53 14.75 -14.46
N LEU A 38 -8.90 15.93 -13.98
CA LEU A 38 -10.20 16.15 -13.32
C LEU A 38 -11.39 15.92 -14.25
N GLN A 39 -11.23 16.18 -15.56
CA GLN A 39 -12.26 15.89 -16.56
C GLN A 39 -12.29 14.42 -16.97
N GLY A 40 -11.16 13.71 -16.86
CA GLY A 40 -11.00 12.33 -17.29
C GLY A 40 -11.31 11.27 -16.22
N LEU A 41 -11.29 11.64 -14.94
CA LEU A 41 -11.48 10.73 -13.82
C LEU A 41 -12.92 10.79 -13.28
N ASP A 42 -13.49 9.64 -12.94
CA ASP A 42 -14.80 9.56 -12.28
C ASP A 42 -14.66 10.01 -10.81
N PRO A 43 -15.35 11.08 -10.39
CA PRO A 43 -15.24 11.59 -9.02
C PRO A 43 -15.79 10.63 -7.95
N ASN A 44 -16.54 9.58 -8.32
CA ASN A 44 -17.25 8.73 -7.36
C ASN A 44 -16.65 7.32 -7.17
N GLY A 45 -15.53 7.00 -7.84
CA GLY A 45 -15.21 5.59 -8.16
C GLY A 45 -13.88 5.01 -7.65
N PHE A 46 -13.09 5.71 -6.86
CA PHE A 46 -11.76 5.21 -6.46
C PHE A 46 -11.80 4.43 -5.15
N ASN A 47 -11.76 3.10 -5.25
CA ASN A 47 -11.41 2.22 -4.13
C ASN A 47 -9.96 1.77 -4.29
N SER A 48 -9.08 2.23 -3.41
CA SER A 48 -7.69 1.79 -3.38
C SER A 48 -7.56 0.47 -2.60
N PRO A 49 -6.47 -0.29 -2.81
CA PRO A 49 -6.15 -1.42 -1.94
C PRO A 49 -6.03 -1.02 -0.47
N LEU A 50 -5.62 0.23 -0.18
CA LEU A 50 -5.53 0.73 1.19
C LEU A 50 -6.91 0.87 1.83
N ASP A 51 -7.93 1.31 1.09
CA ASP A 51 -9.30 1.42 1.62
C ASP A 51 -9.85 0.05 2.03
N ALA A 52 -9.58 -0.99 1.22
CA ALA A 52 -9.93 -2.36 1.56
C ALA A 52 -9.18 -2.86 2.82
N LEU A 53 -7.87 -2.58 2.91
CA LEU A 53 -7.07 -2.95 4.08
C LEU A 53 -7.55 -2.26 5.37
N ILE A 54 -7.93 -0.98 5.29
CA ILE A 54 -8.55 -0.25 6.40
C ILE A 54 -9.85 -0.94 6.82
N GLY A 55 -10.71 -1.29 5.86
CA GLY A 55 -11.94 -2.05 6.13
C GLY A 55 -11.67 -3.37 6.87
N TYR A 56 -10.66 -4.13 6.44
CA TYR A 56 -10.25 -5.36 7.11
C TYR A 56 -9.74 -5.11 8.52
N SER A 57 -8.94 -4.04 8.73
CA SER A 57 -8.40 -3.68 10.05
C SER A 57 -9.47 -3.28 11.07
N CYS A 58 -10.61 -2.74 10.61
CA CYS A 58 -11.73 -2.42 11.48
C CYS A 58 -12.51 -3.67 11.91
N ALA A 59 -12.51 -4.71 11.08
CA ALA A 59 -13.31 -5.91 11.29
C ALA A 59 -12.56 -7.05 11.99
N LEU A 60 -11.22 -7.06 11.92
CA LEU A 60 -10.37 -8.15 12.37
C LEU A 60 -9.37 -7.67 13.44
N PRO A 61 -9.05 -8.49 14.46
CA PRO A 61 -8.09 -8.14 15.50
C PRO A 61 -6.64 -8.28 15.00
N LEU A 62 -6.23 -7.43 14.06
CA LEU A 62 -4.90 -7.45 13.45
C LEU A 62 -3.89 -6.65 14.30
N THR A 63 -2.66 -7.14 14.41
CA THR A 63 -1.58 -6.45 15.15
C THR A 63 -1.01 -5.29 14.33
N ASP A 64 -0.33 -4.35 15.01
CA ASP A 64 0.40 -3.25 14.36
C ASP A 64 1.41 -3.78 13.33
N SER A 65 2.12 -4.87 13.65
CA SER A 65 3.12 -5.44 12.74
C SER A 65 2.47 -5.98 11.47
N VAL A 66 1.34 -6.70 11.58
CA VAL A 66 0.60 -7.21 10.42
C VAL A 66 0.16 -6.05 9.52
N LEU A 67 -0.49 -5.03 10.09
CA LEU A 67 -0.98 -3.90 9.31
C LEU A 67 0.16 -3.08 8.69
N SER A 68 1.26 -2.89 9.43
CA SER A 68 2.42 -2.14 8.95
C SER A 68 3.13 -2.85 7.81
N ILE A 69 3.30 -4.18 7.92
CA ILE A 69 3.88 -5.00 6.84
C ILE A 69 2.93 -4.99 5.62
N ALA A 70 1.64 -5.23 5.82
CA ALA A 70 0.65 -5.23 4.73
C ALA A 70 0.62 -3.89 3.98
N THR A 71 0.70 -2.77 4.71
CA THR A 71 0.73 -1.43 4.13
C THR A 71 1.99 -1.19 3.30
N GLU A 72 3.16 -1.60 3.79
CA GLU A 72 4.40 -1.48 3.01
C GLU A 72 4.36 -2.38 1.76
N LEU A 73 3.81 -3.59 1.87
CA LEU A 73 3.60 -4.47 0.71
C LEU A 73 2.67 -3.84 -0.33
N LEU A 74 1.63 -3.12 0.10
CA LEU A 74 0.78 -2.35 -0.82
C LEU A 74 1.58 -1.28 -1.57
N VAL A 75 2.47 -0.56 -0.89
CA VAL A 75 3.38 0.43 -1.52
C VAL A 75 4.31 -0.23 -2.52
N LEU A 76 4.79 -1.43 -2.26
CA LEU A 76 5.57 -2.18 -3.24
C LEU A 76 4.73 -2.60 -4.45
N CYS A 77 3.48 -3.00 -4.23
CA CYS A 77 2.56 -3.37 -5.32
C CYS A 77 2.29 -2.21 -6.29
N THR A 78 2.24 -0.95 -5.82
CA THR A 78 2.01 0.21 -6.72
C THR A 78 3.14 0.42 -7.73
N ARG A 79 4.31 -0.20 -7.52
CA ARG A 79 5.46 -0.15 -8.42
C ARG A 79 5.47 -1.27 -9.46
N GLU A 80 4.63 -2.28 -9.28
CA GLU A 80 4.58 -3.47 -10.13
C GLU A 80 3.38 -3.42 -11.06
N TYR A 81 3.64 -3.34 -12.37
CA TYR A 81 2.60 -3.21 -13.39
C TYR A 81 1.64 -4.41 -13.41
N ALA A 82 2.16 -5.61 -13.12
CA ALA A 82 1.33 -6.82 -13.08
C ALA A 82 0.19 -6.76 -12.05
N THR A 83 0.32 -5.93 -11.01
CA THR A 83 -0.71 -5.78 -9.97
C THR A 83 -1.94 -5.01 -10.44
N LEU A 84 -1.82 -4.22 -11.52
CA LEU A 84 -2.94 -3.46 -12.10
C LEU A 84 -4.05 -4.35 -12.68
N GLN A 85 -3.76 -5.63 -12.94
CA GLN A 85 -4.73 -6.61 -13.43
C GLN A 85 -5.61 -7.17 -12.31
N LEU A 86 -5.29 -6.90 -11.04
CA LEU A 86 -6.00 -7.41 -9.89
C LEU A 86 -6.98 -6.37 -9.35
N HIS A 87 -8.11 -6.85 -8.84
CA HIS A 87 -9.05 -5.98 -8.13
C HIS A 87 -8.38 -5.42 -6.85
N PRO A 88 -8.58 -4.13 -6.49
CA PRO A 88 -7.93 -3.52 -5.33
C PRO A 88 -8.09 -4.30 -4.01
N SER A 89 -9.29 -4.81 -3.73
CA SER A 89 -9.55 -5.64 -2.53
C SER A 89 -8.80 -6.96 -2.54
N LEU A 90 -8.57 -7.56 -3.72
CA LEU A 90 -7.79 -8.79 -3.85
C LEU A 90 -6.30 -8.53 -3.61
N VAL A 91 -5.77 -7.40 -4.10
CA VAL A 91 -4.39 -6.96 -3.79
C VAL A 91 -4.23 -6.79 -2.28
N ALA A 92 -5.18 -6.11 -1.64
CA ALA A 92 -5.20 -5.92 -0.19
C ALA A 92 -5.22 -7.26 0.57
N ALA A 93 -6.06 -8.21 0.14
CA ALA A 93 -6.14 -9.54 0.74
C ALA A 93 -4.84 -10.34 0.55
N CYS A 94 -4.21 -10.28 -0.63
CA CYS A 94 -2.92 -10.93 -0.88
C CYS A 94 -1.81 -10.37 0.04
N CYS A 95 -1.71 -9.03 0.14
CA CYS A 95 -0.75 -8.38 1.01
C CYS A 95 -1.01 -8.68 2.49
N LEU A 96 -2.28 -8.72 2.91
CA LEU A 96 -2.67 -9.10 4.27
C LEU A 96 -2.31 -10.56 4.57
N PHE A 97 -2.54 -11.50 3.65
CA PHE A 97 -2.14 -12.89 3.81
C PHE A 97 -0.64 -12.99 4.05
N VAL A 98 0.17 -12.36 3.19
CA VAL A 98 1.63 -12.39 3.33
C VAL A 98 2.05 -11.77 4.67
N ALA A 99 1.44 -10.67 5.08
CA ALA A 99 1.72 -10.04 6.35
C ALA A 99 1.34 -10.92 7.56
N VAL A 100 0.19 -11.59 7.52
CA VAL A 100 -0.27 -12.53 8.57
C VAL A 100 0.72 -13.68 8.77
N GLN A 101 1.28 -14.20 7.68
CA GLN A 101 2.26 -15.30 7.72
C GLN A 101 3.63 -14.88 8.24
N ASN A 102 4.00 -13.61 8.03
CA ASN A 102 5.37 -13.13 8.27
C ASN A 102 5.48 -12.28 9.55
N ALA A 103 4.40 -11.64 10.01
CA ALA A 103 4.45 -10.79 11.20
C ALA A 103 4.83 -11.60 12.45
N PRO A 104 5.77 -11.10 13.28
CA PRO A 104 6.28 -11.84 14.44
C PRO A 104 5.22 -12.09 15.53
N ASP A 105 4.20 -11.24 15.58
CA ASP A 105 3.05 -11.31 16.48
C ASP A 105 1.74 -11.61 15.72
N GLY A 106 1.84 -11.98 14.45
CA GLY A 106 0.69 -12.28 13.60
C GLY A 106 0.05 -13.64 13.91
N PRO A 107 -1.16 -13.92 13.38
CA PRO A 107 -1.82 -15.21 13.57
C PRO A 107 -1.04 -16.40 12.98
N GLY A 108 -0.14 -16.15 12.02
CA GLY A 108 0.70 -17.18 11.39
C GLY A 108 -0.07 -18.20 10.55
N LYS A 109 -1.37 -17.96 10.30
CA LYS A 109 -2.21 -18.76 9.41
C LYS A 109 -3.37 -17.92 8.88
N TRP A 110 -3.82 -18.24 7.67
CA TRP A 110 -5.08 -17.73 7.12
C TRP A 110 -6.24 -18.60 7.60
N ASP A 111 -7.17 -18.04 8.37
CA ASP A 111 -8.29 -18.77 8.94
C ASP A 111 -9.64 -18.41 8.28
N ASP A 112 -10.70 -19.10 8.71
CA ASP A 112 -12.05 -18.89 8.20
C ASP A 112 -12.58 -17.49 8.51
N GLY A 113 -12.12 -16.85 9.59
CA GLY A 113 -12.49 -15.48 9.96
C GLY A 113 -11.92 -14.46 8.97
N LEU A 114 -10.64 -14.60 8.63
CA LEU A 114 -9.98 -13.82 7.58
C LEU A 114 -10.65 -14.01 6.22
N SER A 115 -10.95 -15.26 5.87
CA SER A 115 -11.63 -15.58 4.60
C SER A 115 -13.04 -14.98 4.53
N ALA A 116 -13.81 -15.09 5.61
CA ALA A 116 -15.18 -14.57 5.67
C ALA A 116 -15.24 -13.04 5.57
N TRP A 117 -14.35 -12.32 6.26
CA TRP A 117 -14.35 -10.86 6.26
C TRP A 117 -13.75 -10.23 5.01
N THR A 118 -12.70 -10.84 4.47
CA THR A 118 -12.09 -10.34 3.23
C THR A 118 -12.89 -10.71 1.99
N GLY A 119 -13.70 -11.77 2.09
CA GLY A 119 -14.42 -12.37 0.96
C GLY A 119 -13.53 -13.26 0.08
N PHE A 120 -12.29 -13.52 0.50
CA PHE A 120 -11.31 -14.27 -0.28
C PHE A 120 -10.82 -15.50 0.50
N PRO A 121 -11.20 -16.71 0.08
CA PRO A 121 -10.62 -17.92 0.64
C PRO A 121 -9.18 -18.11 0.13
N LEU A 122 -8.39 -18.94 0.81
CA LEU A 122 -6.97 -19.12 0.48
C LEU A 122 -6.75 -19.57 -0.97
N GLU A 123 -7.59 -20.46 -1.49
CA GLU A 123 -7.54 -20.94 -2.87
C GLU A 123 -7.74 -19.83 -3.92
N ALA A 124 -8.41 -18.74 -3.55
CA ALA A 124 -8.56 -17.57 -4.41
C ALA A 124 -7.34 -16.64 -4.35
N ILE A 125 -6.61 -16.62 -3.24
CA ILE A 125 -5.46 -15.73 -3.01
C ILE A 125 -4.16 -16.36 -3.51
N ALA A 126 -3.95 -17.65 -3.23
CA ALA A 126 -2.68 -18.34 -3.46
C ALA A 126 -2.15 -18.22 -4.90
N PRO A 127 -2.96 -18.40 -5.97
CA PRO A 127 -2.46 -18.28 -7.34
C PRO A 127 -1.88 -16.90 -7.65
N HIS A 128 -2.49 -15.83 -7.11
CA HIS A 128 -2.02 -14.46 -7.33
C HIS A 128 -0.75 -14.14 -6.55
N ILE A 129 -0.54 -14.79 -5.40
CA ILE A 129 0.72 -14.68 -4.68
C ILE A 129 1.85 -15.32 -5.49
N GLU A 130 1.62 -16.51 -6.06
CA GLU A 130 2.62 -17.22 -6.87
C GLU A 130 2.94 -16.52 -8.19
N SER A 131 1.93 -15.97 -8.86
CA SER A 131 2.09 -15.37 -10.19
C SER A 131 2.50 -13.91 -10.13
N THR A 132 1.81 -13.12 -9.31
CA THR A 132 1.80 -11.65 -9.41
C THR A 132 2.64 -11.01 -8.31
N LEU A 133 2.61 -11.57 -7.09
CA LEU A 133 3.37 -11.02 -5.96
C LEU A 133 4.70 -11.74 -5.73
N ARG A 134 5.12 -12.66 -6.59
CA ARG A 134 6.40 -13.40 -6.45
C ARG A 134 7.62 -12.50 -6.23
N PHE A 135 7.60 -11.27 -6.76
CA PHE A 135 8.69 -10.31 -6.63
C PHE A 135 8.99 -9.91 -5.17
N ILE A 136 8.06 -10.12 -4.24
CA ILE A 136 8.27 -9.83 -2.81
C ILE A 136 8.96 -10.99 -2.07
N ASN A 137 9.10 -12.17 -2.68
CA ASN A 137 9.71 -13.30 -2.01
C ASN A 137 11.19 -13.03 -1.70
N GLN A 138 11.61 -13.29 -0.46
CA GLN A 138 12.95 -13.04 0.06
C GLN A 138 13.37 -11.56 0.09
N LEU A 139 12.43 -10.64 -0.13
CA LEU A 139 12.69 -9.21 -0.06
C LEU A 139 12.86 -8.77 1.40
N GLU A 140 13.87 -7.95 1.64
CA GLU A 140 14.06 -7.28 2.93
C GLU A 140 13.17 -6.04 2.98
N LEU A 141 12.06 -6.17 3.72
CA LEU A 141 11.04 -5.15 3.85
C LEU A 141 11.39 -4.22 5.00
N GLN A 142 11.56 -2.94 4.71
CA GLN A 142 11.65 -1.89 5.74
C GLN A 142 10.27 -1.27 5.90
N TYR A 143 9.72 -1.33 7.11
CA TYR A 143 8.37 -0.82 7.37
C TYR A 143 8.36 0.12 8.58
N ARG A 144 7.34 0.99 8.60
CA ARG A 144 7.06 1.92 9.69
C ARG A 144 5.87 1.41 10.49
N SER A 145 5.97 1.42 11.81
CA SER A 145 4.83 1.18 12.69
C SER A 145 3.72 2.21 12.43
N ILE A 146 2.51 1.73 12.18
CA ILE A 146 1.35 2.59 11.94
C ILE A 146 0.93 3.29 13.24
N LEU A 147 1.01 2.60 14.38
CA LEU A 147 0.63 3.17 15.68
C LEU A 147 1.65 4.16 16.22
N SER A 148 2.94 3.79 16.22
CA SER A 148 4.00 4.57 16.89
C SER A 148 4.77 5.49 15.95
N GLY A 149 4.63 5.32 14.63
CA GLY A 149 5.45 6.01 13.63
C GLY A 149 6.93 5.59 13.64
N SER A 150 7.32 4.64 14.49
CA SER A 150 8.69 4.14 14.60
C SER A 150 9.16 3.56 13.28
N ARG A 151 10.32 4.04 12.80
CA ARG A 151 10.94 3.67 11.51
C ARG A 151 11.99 2.57 11.71
N ASN A 152 12.49 2.04 10.59
CA ASN A 152 13.61 1.09 10.53
C ASN A 152 13.32 -0.28 11.15
N LYS A 153 12.05 -0.71 11.18
CA LYS A 153 11.76 -2.12 11.41
C LYS A 153 12.03 -2.86 10.11
N THR A 154 12.85 -3.90 10.17
CA THR A 154 13.21 -4.70 9.02
C THR A 154 12.65 -6.11 9.18
N HIS A 155 12.04 -6.64 8.11
CA HIS A 155 11.54 -8.01 8.09
C HIS A 155 11.81 -8.66 6.74
N LYS A 156 12.31 -9.89 6.75
CA LYS A 156 12.55 -10.64 5.52
C LYS A 156 11.29 -11.41 5.14
N VAL A 157 10.65 -11.01 4.04
CA VAL A 157 9.40 -11.63 3.59
C VAL A 157 9.67 -13.01 3.00
N THR A 158 8.88 -13.99 3.42
CA THR A 158 8.88 -15.34 2.86
C THR A 158 7.46 -15.68 2.40
N LEU A 159 7.32 -16.10 1.15
CA LEU A 159 6.05 -16.63 0.64
C LEU A 159 5.94 -18.09 1.09
N ILE A 160 5.01 -18.35 2.02
CA ILE A 160 4.67 -19.69 2.52
C ILE A 160 3.21 -19.92 2.13
N LEU A 161 3.00 -20.79 1.15
CA LEU A 161 1.70 -21.17 0.61
C LEU A 161 1.34 -22.59 1.04
#